data_AF-A0A7V4XDI0-F1
#
_entry.id   AF-A0A7V4XDI0-F1
#
_cell.length_a   1.000
_cell.length_b   1.000
_cell.length_c   1.000
_cell.angle_alpha   90.00
_cell.angle_beta   90.00
_cell.angle_gamma   90.00
#
_symmetry.space_group_name_H-M   'P 1'
#
loop_
_entity.id
_entity.type
_entity.pdbx_description
1 polymer ?
#
loop_
_entity_poly.entity_id
_entity_poly.type
_entity_poly.pdbx_seq_one_letter_code
_entity_poly.pdbx_strand_id
1 'polypeptide(L)'
;MRVPKMLFYVVTLLLLAVNTFAADQPSTAPTMDTSLKPVESNADAKVSIDAKDMSIADVIKSLSQQSKQKIVAESTVKGKVTVSISNASLETVLTSICKAGKFEWRRVYLAADSKLPEQPDRFASTVRLACGLSFPDMVVGGSLNNKVAVHSQNTAGVALAEDALVKKLGMTKVYLITNDAAMAAKEAEKNTAVNKYTETTKQLMDDFMKMTPEEREQALMASLNLMDSIGPEYMSSVMQTLMTSNPDALKRIVSRQTEYMFNMPAEQRRALIKMNMQSMTTLTPEQKQMLQEDAKAVMEEMNNQGVITAPGQ
;
A
#
# COMPACT_ATOMS: atom_id res chain seq x y z
N MET A 1 6.18 -21.54 41.23
CA MET A 1 5.83 -22.52 40.16
C MET A 1 6.36 -22.02 38.81
N ARG A 2 6.51 -22.91 37.82
CA ARG A 2 6.89 -22.72 36.40
C ARG A 2 6.04 -23.72 35.59
N VAL A 3 5.74 -23.61 34.29
CA VAL A 3 6.01 -22.66 33.17
C VAL A 3 4.67 -22.54 32.37
N PRO A 4 4.52 -21.91 31.17
CA PRO A 4 5.42 -21.10 30.31
C PRO A 4 4.91 -19.63 30.16
N LYS A 5 5.60 -18.63 29.58
CA LYS A 5 6.30 -18.44 28.29
C LYS A 5 5.39 -18.44 27.03
N MET A 6 5.66 -17.45 26.17
CA MET A 6 5.33 -17.34 24.73
C MET A 6 3.91 -16.91 24.29
N LEU A 7 3.90 -15.68 23.73
CA LEU A 7 3.51 -15.37 22.34
C LEU A 7 2.03 -15.06 22.04
N PHE A 8 1.82 -14.25 20.98
CA PHE A 8 0.54 -13.95 20.30
C PHE A 8 -0.54 -13.13 21.02
N TYR A 9 -0.40 -11.79 21.04
CA TYR A 9 -1.55 -10.85 21.02
C TYR A 9 -1.31 -9.61 20.13
N VAL A 10 -0.80 -9.83 18.92
CA VAL A 10 -0.81 -8.86 17.79
C VAL A 10 -1.40 -9.50 16.51
N VAL A 11 -1.90 -10.74 16.59
CA VAL A 11 -2.46 -11.48 15.44
C VAL A 11 -3.75 -12.20 15.84
N THR A 12 -4.77 -11.43 16.24
CA THR A 12 -6.10 -11.97 16.62
C THR A 12 -7.23 -11.08 16.10
N LEU A 13 -7.16 -10.73 14.81
CA LEU A 13 -8.28 -10.07 14.10
C LEU A 13 -8.33 -10.49 12.61
N LEU A 14 -8.00 -11.75 12.31
CA LEU A 14 -8.12 -12.29 10.94
C LEU A 14 -8.14 -13.83 10.90
N LEU A 15 -9.29 -14.46 11.18
CA LEU A 15 -9.64 -15.83 10.76
C LEU A 15 -11.08 -16.22 11.18
N LEU A 16 -12.05 -16.14 10.26
CA LEU A 16 -13.33 -16.86 10.32
C LEU A 16 -13.99 -16.91 8.93
N ALA A 17 -14.49 -18.10 8.56
CA ALA A 17 -14.86 -18.61 7.22
C ALA A 17 -13.68 -19.29 6.49
N VAL A 18 -13.81 -20.51 5.94
CA VAL A 18 -15.01 -21.21 5.41
C VAL A 18 -15.09 -22.67 5.92
N ASN A 19 -16.30 -23.22 6.01
CA ASN A 19 -16.58 -24.59 6.43
C ASN A 19 -16.19 -25.69 5.42
N THR A 20 -16.05 -26.89 5.98
CA THR A 20 -15.84 -28.19 5.32
C THR A 20 -17.01 -28.65 4.44
N PHE A 21 -16.71 -29.17 3.24
CA PHE A 21 -17.25 -30.45 2.72
C PHE A 21 -16.58 -30.88 1.40
N ALA A 22 -16.09 -32.12 1.31
CA ALA A 22 -16.15 -32.99 0.12
C ALA A 22 -15.55 -34.37 0.43
N ALA A 23 -16.13 -35.42 -0.16
CA ALA A 23 -15.79 -36.82 0.14
C ALA A 23 -14.59 -37.35 -0.66
N ASP A 24 -14.03 -38.44 -0.14
CA ASP A 24 -12.96 -39.24 -0.73
C ASP A 24 -13.38 -39.88 -2.07
N GLN A 25 -12.52 -39.78 -3.09
CA GLN A 25 -12.67 -40.39 -4.41
C GLN A 25 -11.26 -40.81 -4.91
N PRO A 26 -11.01 -42.10 -5.18
CA PRO A 26 -9.72 -42.55 -5.70
C PRO A 26 -9.54 -42.12 -7.16
N SER A 27 -8.79 -41.05 -7.38
CA SER A 27 -8.45 -40.55 -8.72
C SER A 27 -7.41 -41.45 -9.39
N THR A 28 -7.81 -42.16 -10.45
CA THR A 28 -6.88 -42.86 -11.34
C THR A 28 -6.08 -41.85 -12.16
N ALA A 29 -4.80 -41.65 -11.83
CA ALA A 29 -3.93 -40.75 -12.56
C ALA A 29 -3.73 -41.24 -14.02
N PRO A 30 -3.96 -40.39 -15.05
CA PRO A 30 -3.65 -40.75 -16.42
C PRO A 30 -2.13 -40.71 -16.66
N THR A 31 -1.57 -41.83 -17.10
CA THR A 31 -0.17 -41.92 -17.53
C THR A 31 0.05 -41.02 -18.76
N MET A 32 0.70 -39.87 -18.58
CA MET A 32 1.06 -39.01 -19.72
C MET A 32 2.30 -39.54 -20.43
N ASP A 33 2.12 -39.90 -21.71
CA ASP A 33 3.20 -40.31 -22.61
C ASP A 33 4.12 -39.10 -22.90
N THR A 34 5.32 -39.12 -22.32
CA THR A 34 6.34 -38.09 -22.51
C THR A 34 7.10 -38.28 -23.82
N SER A 35 6.42 -38.03 -24.94
CA SER A 35 7.04 -37.98 -26.28
C SER A 35 6.55 -36.77 -27.08
N LEU A 36 6.72 -35.57 -26.52
CA LEU A 36 6.53 -34.31 -27.24
C LEU A 36 7.81 -33.96 -27.99
N LYS A 37 7.75 -34.05 -29.32
CA LYS A 37 8.79 -33.48 -30.20
C LYS A 37 8.87 -31.95 -30.01
N PRO A 38 10.06 -31.33 -30.18
CA PRO A 38 10.18 -29.89 -30.12
C PRO A 38 9.22 -29.22 -31.12
N VAL A 39 8.34 -28.35 -30.61
CA VAL A 39 7.51 -27.50 -31.46
C VAL A 39 8.41 -26.40 -32.01
N GLU A 40 8.42 -26.22 -33.33
CA GLU A 40 9.16 -25.13 -33.96
C GLU A 40 8.55 -23.79 -33.55
N SER A 41 9.30 -23.04 -32.73
CA SER A 41 8.96 -21.69 -32.28
C SER A 41 8.61 -20.80 -33.47
N ASN A 42 7.52 -20.03 -33.35
CA ASN A 42 7.14 -19.04 -34.35
C ASN A 42 8.30 -18.08 -34.61
N ALA A 43 8.79 -18.04 -35.84
CA ALA A 43 9.97 -17.27 -36.23
C ALA A 43 9.91 -15.82 -35.72
N ASP A 44 10.76 -15.49 -34.76
CA ASP A 44 10.81 -14.16 -34.14
C ASP A 44 10.98 -13.08 -35.20
N ALA A 45 10.05 -12.13 -35.23
CA ALA A 45 10.13 -10.97 -36.11
C ALA A 45 11.43 -10.20 -35.82
N LYS A 46 12.36 -10.22 -36.78
CA LYS A 46 13.61 -9.47 -36.68
C LYS A 46 13.30 -7.98 -36.83
N VAL A 47 13.74 -7.20 -35.86
CA VAL A 47 13.53 -5.76 -35.79
C VAL A 47 14.88 -5.04 -35.86
N SER A 48 14.86 -3.82 -36.40
CA SER A 48 16.04 -2.94 -36.44
C SER A 48 15.64 -1.57 -35.91
N ILE A 49 16.45 -1.01 -35.03
CA ILE A 49 16.22 0.29 -34.43
C ILE A 49 17.53 1.05 -34.31
N ASP A 50 17.54 2.25 -34.86
CA ASP A 50 18.57 3.24 -34.62
C ASP A 50 17.91 4.43 -33.90
N ALA A 51 18.18 4.52 -32.60
CA ALA A 51 17.61 5.53 -31.71
C ALA A 51 18.75 6.32 -31.09
N LYS A 52 18.78 7.63 -31.32
CA LYS A 52 19.75 8.55 -30.72
C LYS A 52 19.01 9.64 -29.95
N ASP A 53 19.19 9.65 -28.64
CA ASP A 53 18.49 10.54 -27.71
C ASP A 53 16.95 10.55 -27.88
N MET A 54 16.38 9.39 -28.25
CA MET A 54 14.95 9.26 -28.53
C MET A 54 14.17 8.89 -27.27
N SER A 55 12.93 9.35 -27.14
CA SER A 55 12.11 9.02 -25.97
C SER A 55 11.80 7.52 -25.92
N ILE A 56 11.78 6.94 -24.72
CA ILE A 56 11.47 5.52 -24.53
C ILE A 56 10.07 5.16 -25.07
N ALA A 57 9.12 6.08 -25.01
CA ALA A 57 7.77 5.88 -25.54
C ALA A 57 7.75 5.78 -27.08
N ASP A 58 8.51 6.61 -27.78
CA ASP A 58 8.61 6.58 -29.25
C ASP A 58 9.34 5.32 -29.73
N VAL A 59 10.40 4.91 -29.01
CA VAL A 59 11.10 3.64 -29.20
C VAL A 59 10.14 2.46 -29.11
N ILE A 60 9.35 2.39 -28.04
CA ILE A 60 8.38 1.31 -27.80
C ILE A 60 7.28 1.30 -28.88
N LYS A 61 6.79 2.47 -29.27
CA LYS A 61 5.79 2.62 -30.35
C LYS A 61 6.33 2.10 -31.69
N SER A 62 7.57 2.46 -32.05
CA SER A 62 8.25 1.96 -33.25
C SER A 62 8.41 0.44 -33.23
N LEU A 63 8.87 -0.13 -32.10
CA LEU A 63 9.03 -1.58 -31.95
C LEU A 63 7.70 -2.34 -32.02
N SER A 64 6.62 -1.79 -31.44
CA SER A 64 5.28 -2.37 -31.54
C SER A 64 4.78 -2.39 -32.98
N GLN A 65 5.03 -1.31 -33.75
CA GLN A 65 4.68 -1.23 -35.17
C GLN A 65 5.50 -2.21 -36.03
N GLN A 66 6.82 -2.29 -35.84
CA GLN A 66 7.69 -3.19 -36.61
C GLN A 66 7.39 -4.67 -36.34
N SER A 67 7.25 -5.06 -35.06
CA SER A 67 7.03 -6.44 -34.64
C SER A 67 5.58 -6.92 -34.76
N LYS A 68 4.63 -5.98 -34.94
CA LYS A 68 3.18 -6.20 -34.83
C LYS A 68 2.75 -6.80 -33.48
N GLN A 69 3.58 -6.67 -32.44
CA GLN A 69 3.27 -7.12 -31.08
C GLN A 69 2.73 -5.98 -30.23
N LYS A 70 1.82 -6.28 -29.30
CA LYS A 70 1.33 -5.31 -28.32
C LYS A 70 2.41 -5.10 -27.24
N ILE A 71 2.98 -3.89 -27.19
CA ILE A 71 3.96 -3.50 -26.16
C ILE A 71 3.34 -2.38 -25.32
N VAL A 72 3.35 -2.55 -24.00
CA VAL A 72 2.76 -1.65 -23.01
C VAL A 72 3.85 -1.18 -22.07
N ALA A 73 3.86 0.10 -21.74
CA ALA A 73 4.79 0.69 -20.78
C ALA A 73 4.01 1.35 -19.64
N GLU A 74 4.41 1.09 -18.40
CA GLU A 74 3.92 1.79 -17.21
C GLU A 74 4.25 3.30 -17.28
N SER A 75 3.43 4.15 -16.67
CA SER A 75 3.62 5.61 -16.67
C SER A 75 4.94 6.09 -16.04
N THR A 76 5.60 5.25 -15.23
CA THR A 76 6.91 5.48 -14.60
C THR A 76 8.09 5.15 -15.52
N VAL A 77 7.86 4.52 -16.67
CA VAL A 77 8.87 4.25 -17.70
C VAL A 77 9.07 5.52 -18.52
N LYS A 78 9.92 6.41 -18.00
CA LYS A 78 10.26 7.71 -18.62
C LYS A 78 11.75 7.84 -18.81
N GLY A 79 12.15 8.50 -19.87
CA GLY A 79 13.55 8.78 -20.17
C GLY A 79 13.82 8.82 -21.67
N LYS A 80 15.09 9.01 -22.01
CA LYS A 80 15.61 8.90 -23.37
C LYS A 80 16.64 7.78 -23.43
N VAL A 81 16.75 7.11 -24.57
CA VAL A 81 17.73 6.05 -24.81
C VAL A 81 18.49 6.29 -26.11
N THR A 82 19.75 5.89 -26.12
CA THR A 82 20.59 5.84 -27.32
C THR A 82 21.01 4.40 -27.53
N VAL A 83 20.47 3.76 -28.57
CA VAL A 83 20.62 2.33 -28.88
C VAL A 83 20.60 2.17 -30.40
N SER A 84 21.59 1.48 -30.96
CA SER A 84 21.64 1.09 -32.36
C SER A 84 21.74 -0.43 -32.44
N ILE A 85 20.69 -1.10 -32.94
CA ILE A 85 20.62 -2.55 -33.07
C ILE A 85 20.00 -2.90 -34.42
N SER A 86 20.66 -3.77 -35.17
CA SER A 86 20.18 -4.28 -36.46
C SER A 86 19.87 -5.78 -36.39
N ASN A 87 18.79 -6.18 -37.06
CA ASN A 87 18.45 -7.57 -37.38
C ASN A 87 18.35 -8.53 -36.16
N ALA A 88 17.91 -8.03 -35.00
CA ALA A 88 17.79 -8.80 -33.76
C ALA A 88 16.34 -9.19 -33.44
N SER A 89 16.13 -10.20 -32.59
CA SER A 89 14.78 -10.52 -32.10
C SER A 89 14.23 -9.39 -31.21
N LEU A 90 12.90 -9.23 -31.20
CA LEU A 90 12.24 -8.22 -30.37
C LEU A 90 12.69 -8.29 -28.90
N GLU A 91 12.85 -9.48 -28.35
CA GLU A 91 13.23 -9.70 -26.95
C GLU A 91 14.69 -9.34 -26.65
N THR A 92 15.59 -9.55 -27.62
CA THR A 92 16.99 -9.06 -27.54
C THR A 92 17.03 -7.53 -27.52
N VAL A 93 16.20 -6.88 -28.33
CA VAL A 93 16.09 -5.41 -28.40
C VAL A 93 15.46 -4.85 -27.12
N LEU A 94 14.35 -5.41 -26.65
CA LEU A 94 13.71 -5.05 -25.37
C LEU A 94 14.67 -5.22 -24.20
N THR A 95 15.43 -6.32 -24.15
CA THR A 95 16.45 -6.55 -23.11
C THR A 95 17.53 -5.46 -23.12
N SER A 96 18.01 -5.09 -24.30
CA SER A 96 19.05 -4.06 -24.44
C SER A 96 18.57 -2.68 -24.02
N ILE A 97 17.35 -2.29 -24.43
CA ILE A 97 16.72 -1.01 -24.07
C ILE A 97 16.40 -0.95 -22.57
N CYS A 98 15.85 -2.02 -22.01
CA CYS A 98 15.50 -2.08 -20.59
C CYS A 98 16.76 -2.03 -19.71
N LYS A 99 17.85 -2.71 -20.10
CA LYS A 99 19.16 -2.58 -19.42
C LYS A 99 19.70 -1.15 -19.44
N ALA A 100 19.60 -0.44 -20.58
CA ALA A 100 20.03 0.95 -20.68
C ALA A 100 19.17 1.90 -19.80
N GLY A 101 17.86 1.66 -19.73
CA GLY A 101 16.92 2.46 -18.93
C GLY A 101 16.77 2.06 -17.45
N LYS A 102 17.39 0.95 -17.02
CA LYS A 102 17.13 0.29 -15.72
C LYS A 102 15.64 -0.09 -15.52
N PHE A 103 15.00 -0.52 -16.60
CA PHE A 103 13.64 -1.05 -16.60
C PHE A 103 13.66 -2.59 -16.62
N GLU A 104 12.51 -3.20 -16.37
CA GLU A 104 12.27 -4.62 -16.63
C GLU A 104 11.23 -4.79 -17.73
N TRP A 105 11.32 -5.88 -18.49
CA TRP A 105 10.27 -6.30 -19.42
C TRP A 105 9.82 -7.72 -19.11
N ARG A 106 8.53 -7.99 -19.32
CA ARG A 106 7.89 -9.28 -19.05
C ARG A 106 7.01 -9.68 -20.23
N ARG A 107 7.07 -10.95 -20.63
CA ARG A 107 6.14 -11.56 -21.59
C ARG A 107 4.89 -12.00 -20.81
N VAL A 108 3.71 -11.52 -21.20
CA VAL A 108 2.45 -11.82 -20.49
C VAL A 108 1.39 -12.23 -21.49
N TYR A 109 0.64 -13.29 -21.18
CA TYR A 109 -0.46 -13.78 -22.00
C TYR A 109 -1.79 -13.41 -21.37
N LEU A 110 -2.67 -12.83 -22.17
CA LEU A 110 -3.99 -12.37 -21.75
C LEU A 110 -5.06 -12.94 -22.67
N ALA A 111 -6.30 -13.02 -22.17
CA ALA A 111 -7.46 -13.23 -23.04
C ALA A 111 -7.53 -12.11 -24.12
N ALA A 112 -7.95 -12.46 -25.33
CA ALA A 112 -7.92 -11.56 -26.48
C ALA A 112 -8.80 -10.30 -26.32
N ASP A 113 -9.85 -10.38 -25.48
CA ASP A 113 -10.78 -9.32 -25.12
C ASP A 113 -10.35 -8.50 -23.88
N SER A 114 -9.20 -8.83 -23.28
CA SER A 114 -8.73 -8.19 -22.06
C SER A 114 -8.41 -6.70 -22.27
N LYS A 115 -9.12 -5.85 -21.52
CA LYS A 115 -8.87 -4.40 -21.43
C LYS A 115 -7.70 -4.03 -20.51
N LEU A 116 -7.07 -5.00 -19.82
CA LEU A 116 -5.98 -4.73 -18.89
C LEU A 116 -4.81 -3.95 -19.53
N PRO A 117 -4.39 -4.21 -20.79
CA PRO A 117 -3.37 -3.41 -21.49
C PRO A 117 -3.76 -1.94 -21.76
N GLU A 118 -5.03 -1.57 -21.65
CA GLU A 118 -5.51 -0.17 -21.77
C GLU A 118 -5.26 0.64 -20.49
N GLN A 119 -4.89 -0.05 -19.39
CA GLN A 119 -4.60 0.56 -18.09
C GLN A 119 -3.18 0.16 -17.63
N PRO A 120 -2.11 0.75 -18.22
CA PRO A 120 -0.74 0.26 -18.07
C PRO A 120 -0.26 0.15 -16.62
N ASP A 121 -0.57 1.13 -15.78
CA ASP A 121 -0.18 1.12 -14.36
C ASP A 121 -0.89 -0.01 -13.59
N ARG A 122 -2.19 -0.21 -13.84
CA ARG A 122 -2.96 -1.31 -13.24
C ARG A 122 -2.45 -2.67 -13.72
N PHE A 123 -2.09 -2.77 -15.00
CA PHE A 123 -1.49 -3.97 -15.57
C PHE A 123 -0.14 -4.29 -14.89
N ALA A 124 0.73 -3.28 -14.76
CA ALA A 124 2.01 -3.38 -14.05
C ALA A 124 1.83 -3.83 -12.60
N SER A 125 0.95 -3.19 -11.83
CA SER A 125 0.64 -3.61 -10.46
C SER A 125 0.08 -5.03 -10.37
N THR A 126 -0.78 -5.44 -11.31
CA THR A 126 -1.36 -6.79 -11.34
C THR A 126 -0.29 -7.85 -11.62
N VAL A 127 0.62 -7.59 -12.56
CA VAL A 127 1.74 -8.50 -12.89
C VAL A 127 2.74 -8.55 -11.74
N ARG A 128 3.08 -7.42 -11.10
CA ARG A 128 3.93 -7.42 -9.90
C ARG A 128 3.33 -8.21 -8.75
N LEU A 129 2.02 -8.05 -8.49
CA LEU A 129 1.34 -8.84 -7.46
C LEU A 129 1.42 -10.34 -7.78
N ALA A 130 1.18 -10.73 -9.03
CA ALA A 130 1.29 -12.12 -9.46
C ALA A 130 2.73 -12.68 -9.32
N CYS A 131 3.76 -11.90 -9.68
CA CYS A 131 5.17 -12.31 -9.58
C CYS A 131 5.74 -12.24 -8.15
N GLY A 132 5.19 -11.37 -7.28
CA GLY A 132 5.62 -11.21 -5.89
C GLY A 132 5.03 -12.26 -4.94
N LEU A 133 3.96 -12.94 -5.34
CA LEU A 133 3.40 -14.07 -4.61
C LEU A 133 4.20 -15.34 -4.91
N SER A 134 4.97 -15.82 -3.93
CA SER A 134 5.67 -17.11 -4.03
C SER A 134 4.72 -18.25 -3.67
N PHE A 135 4.41 -19.09 -4.65
CA PHE A 135 3.68 -20.34 -4.46
C PHE A 135 4.54 -21.54 -4.89
N PRO A 136 4.33 -22.75 -4.33
CA PRO A 136 4.86 -23.97 -4.93
C PRO A 136 4.28 -24.20 -6.34
N ASP A 137 4.88 -25.14 -7.08
CA ASP A 137 4.31 -25.61 -8.35
C ASP A 137 2.96 -26.27 -8.07
N MET A 138 1.89 -25.76 -8.68
CA MET A 138 0.51 -26.10 -8.34
C MET A 138 -0.42 -25.97 -9.54
N VAL A 139 -1.30 -26.95 -9.71
CA VAL A 139 -2.41 -26.92 -10.68
C VAL A 139 -3.73 -27.04 -9.92
N VAL A 140 -4.60 -26.06 -10.08
CA VAL A 140 -5.95 -26.03 -9.51
C VAL A 140 -6.95 -26.26 -10.63
N GLY A 141 -7.60 -27.41 -10.63
CA GLY A 141 -8.73 -27.74 -11.51
C GLY A 141 -10.03 -27.92 -10.72
N GLY A 142 -11.18 -27.83 -11.40
CA GLY A 142 -12.49 -28.20 -10.82
C GLY A 142 -13.00 -27.28 -9.70
N SER A 143 -12.86 -25.96 -9.82
CA SER A 143 -13.42 -25.03 -8.84
C SER A 143 -14.92 -24.79 -9.03
N LEU A 144 -15.67 -24.60 -7.92
CA LEU A 144 -17.10 -24.23 -7.92
C LEU A 144 -17.41 -22.94 -8.71
N ASN A 145 -16.43 -22.06 -8.89
CA ASN A 145 -16.55 -20.84 -9.68
C ASN A 145 -15.93 -20.95 -11.08
N ASN A 146 -15.67 -22.17 -11.56
CA ASN A 146 -15.03 -22.52 -12.83
C ASN A 146 -13.65 -21.87 -13.08
N LYS A 147 -12.98 -21.36 -12.03
CA LYS A 147 -11.60 -20.88 -12.15
C LYS A 147 -10.63 -22.06 -12.15
N VAL A 148 -9.68 -21.99 -13.07
CA VAL A 148 -8.51 -22.87 -13.17
C VAL A 148 -7.28 -22.00 -12.95
N ALA A 149 -6.29 -22.50 -12.22
CA ALA A 149 -5.03 -21.82 -12.01
C ALA A 149 -3.87 -22.79 -12.24
N VAL A 150 -2.81 -22.31 -12.90
CA VAL A 150 -1.55 -23.02 -13.07
C VAL A 150 -0.45 -22.09 -12.59
N HIS A 151 0.32 -22.54 -11.61
CA HIS A 151 1.53 -21.88 -11.14
C HIS A 151 2.70 -22.86 -11.28
N SER A 152 3.80 -22.41 -11.88
CA SER A 152 4.99 -23.22 -12.08
C SER A 152 6.23 -22.33 -12.11
N GLN A 153 7.20 -22.64 -11.25
CA GLN A 153 8.54 -22.05 -11.24
C GLN A 153 9.50 -22.80 -12.18
N ASN A 154 9.13 -24.01 -12.65
CA ASN A 154 9.91 -24.80 -13.59
C ASN A 154 9.88 -24.17 -15.00
N THR A 155 10.88 -23.31 -15.27
CA THR A 155 11.01 -22.57 -16.53
C THR A 155 11.12 -23.45 -17.76
N ALA A 156 11.81 -24.60 -17.68
CA ALA A 156 11.96 -25.53 -18.80
C ALA A 156 10.62 -26.21 -19.14
N GLY A 157 9.86 -26.64 -18.12
CA GLY A 157 8.53 -27.21 -18.31
C GLY A 157 7.53 -26.18 -18.87
N VAL A 158 7.58 -24.94 -18.39
CA VAL A 158 6.75 -23.85 -18.92
C VAL A 158 7.08 -23.56 -20.39
N ALA A 159 8.35 -23.41 -20.76
CA ALA A 159 8.76 -23.10 -22.12
C ALA A 159 8.30 -24.15 -23.16
N LEU A 160 8.26 -25.44 -22.78
CA LEU A 160 7.75 -26.51 -23.65
C LEU A 160 6.21 -26.53 -23.78
N ALA A 161 5.50 -26.02 -22.77
CA ALA A 161 4.04 -26.00 -22.73
C ALA A 161 3.43 -24.66 -23.22
N GLU A 162 4.20 -23.57 -23.22
CA GLU A 162 3.78 -22.19 -23.46
C GLU A 162 2.97 -22.06 -24.76
N ASP A 163 3.57 -22.38 -25.91
CA ASP A 163 2.90 -22.26 -27.22
C ASP A 163 1.62 -23.10 -27.32
N ALA A 164 1.63 -24.30 -26.73
CA ALA A 164 0.48 -25.20 -26.74
C ALA A 164 -0.68 -24.68 -25.87
N LEU A 165 -0.37 -24.10 -24.70
CA LEU A 165 -1.34 -23.48 -23.80
C LEU A 165 -1.91 -22.20 -24.42
N VAL A 166 -1.05 -21.30 -24.90
CA VAL A 166 -1.44 -20.03 -25.52
C VAL A 166 -2.36 -20.26 -26.72
N LYS A 167 -2.01 -21.22 -27.59
CA LYS A 167 -2.83 -21.60 -28.75
C LYS A 167 -4.17 -22.21 -28.35
N LYS A 168 -4.21 -23.11 -27.34
CA LYS A 168 -5.46 -23.74 -26.86
C LYS A 168 -6.40 -22.76 -26.16
N LEU A 169 -5.84 -21.78 -25.45
CA LEU A 169 -6.61 -20.80 -24.67
C LEU A 169 -6.94 -19.52 -25.45
N GLY A 170 -6.53 -19.42 -26.72
CA GLY A 170 -6.77 -18.23 -27.55
C GLY A 170 -6.12 -16.95 -27.00
N MET A 171 -5.01 -17.09 -26.27
CA MET A 171 -4.38 -15.97 -25.57
C MET A 171 -3.55 -15.11 -26.53
N THR A 172 -3.54 -13.80 -26.28
CA THR A 172 -2.72 -12.83 -26.99
C THR A 172 -1.46 -12.52 -26.19
N LYS A 173 -0.30 -12.55 -26.88
CA LYS A 173 0.99 -12.14 -26.32
C LYS A 173 1.06 -10.63 -26.15
N VAL A 174 1.41 -10.16 -24.96
CA VAL A 174 1.64 -8.75 -24.64
C VAL A 174 2.98 -8.61 -23.93
N TYR A 175 3.80 -7.68 -24.39
CA TYR A 175 5.04 -7.30 -23.72
C TYR A 175 4.75 -6.13 -22.79
N LEU A 176 5.07 -6.28 -21.52
CA LEU A 176 4.91 -5.24 -20.51
C LEU A 176 6.29 -4.76 -20.04
N ILE A 177 6.51 -3.45 -20.06
CA ILE A 177 7.72 -2.79 -19.56
C ILE A 177 7.37 -2.00 -18.30
N THR A 178 8.14 -2.20 -17.24
CA THR A 178 7.88 -1.64 -15.91
C THR A 178 9.12 -1.00 -15.30
N ASN A 179 8.92 -0.04 -14.40
CA ASN A 179 10.01 0.59 -13.64
C ASN A 179 9.89 0.20 -12.16
N ASP A 180 10.31 -1.02 -11.85
CA ASP A 180 10.10 -1.64 -10.54
C ASP A 180 10.91 -0.95 -9.44
N ALA A 181 12.11 -0.44 -9.77
CA ALA A 181 12.91 0.36 -8.84
C ALA A 181 12.21 1.68 -8.45
N ALA A 182 11.64 2.42 -9.42
CA ALA A 182 10.92 3.65 -9.11
C ALA A 182 9.60 3.39 -8.35
N MET A 183 8.92 2.28 -8.63
CA MET A 183 7.71 1.90 -7.91
C MET A 183 8.02 1.44 -6.48
N ALA A 184 9.09 0.66 -6.26
CA ALA A 184 9.55 0.30 -4.91
C ALA A 184 9.96 1.54 -4.10
N ALA A 185 10.64 2.53 -4.72
CA ALA A 185 10.97 3.79 -4.07
C ALA A 185 9.71 4.58 -3.66
N LYS A 186 8.75 4.73 -4.59
CA LYS A 186 7.46 5.40 -4.36
C LYS A 186 6.60 4.70 -3.30
N GLU A 187 6.67 3.36 -3.23
CA GLU A 187 6.02 2.60 -2.16
C GLU A 187 6.75 2.79 -0.82
N ALA A 188 8.08 2.80 -0.79
CA ALA A 188 8.85 3.09 0.44
C ALA A 188 8.56 4.49 1.00
N GLU A 189 8.45 5.51 0.14
CA GLU A 189 8.02 6.87 0.52
C GLU A 189 6.60 6.89 1.13
N LYS A 190 5.69 6.09 0.58
CA LYS A 190 4.33 5.92 1.14
C LYS A 190 4.34 5.14 2.46
N ASN A 191 5.17 4.11 2.58
CA ASN A 191 5.15 3.11 3.65
C ASN A 191 5.81 3.59 4.98
N THR A 192 6.05 4.91 5.12
CA THR A 192 6.60 5.52 6.35
C THR A 192 5.64 5.38 7.53
N ALA A 193 6.19 5.35 8.75
CA ALA A 193 5.38 5.25 9.97
C ALA A 193 4.38 6.42 10.12
N VAL A 194 4.76 7.63 9.70
CA VAL A 194 3.90 8.83 9.73
C VAL A 194 2.71 8.69 8.78
N ASN A 195 2.94 8.19 7.55
CA ASN A 195 1.87 7.97 6.59
C ASN A 195 0.93 6.86 7.05
N LYS A 196 1.46 5.73 7.53
CA LYS A 196 0.65 4.64 8.14
C LYS A 196 -0.23 5.14 9.27
N TYR A 197 0.34 5.91 10.19
CA TYR A 197 -0.40 6.52 11.29
C TYR A 197 -1.51 7.43 10.76
N THR A 198 -1.20 8.31 9.80
CA THR A 198 -2.16 9.23 9.19
C THR A 198 -3.29 8.51 8.46
N GLU A 199 -2.99 7.47 7.67
CA GLU A 199 -3.98 6.64 6.98
C GLU A 199 -4.86 5.88 7.97
N THR A 200 -4.28 5.33 9.04
CA THR A 200 -5.00 4.63 10.12
C THR A 200 -5.91 5.59 10.88
N THR A 201 -5.42 6.78 11.26
CA THR A 201 -6.24 7.82 11.93
C THR A 201 -7.38 8.28 11.03
N LYS A 202 -7.15 8.44 9.72
CA LYS A 202 -8.21 8.77 8.77
C LYS A 202 -9.25 7.65 8.69
N GLN A 203 -8.83 6.40 8.58
CA GLN A 203 -9.75 5.26 8.52
C GLN A 203 -10.60 5.17 9.81
N LEU A 204 -9.97 5.28 10.99
CA LEU A 204 -10.68 5.31 12.27
C LEU A 204 -11.73 6.43 12.33
N MET A 205 -11.41 7.61 11.81
CA MET A 205 -12.37 8.73 11.71
C MET A 205 -13.49 8.45 10.71
N ASP A 206 -13.17 7.95 9.52
CA ASP A 206 -14.15 7.61 8.49
C ASP A 206 -15.11 6.51 8.97
N ASP A 207 -14.63 5.53 9.75
CA ASP A 207 -15.43 4.45 10.31
C ASP A 207 -16.26 4.93 11.51
N PHE A 208 -15.70 5.74 12.42
CA PHE A 208 -16.46 6.40 13.50
C PHE A 208 -17.60 7.28 12.96
N MET A 209 -17.39 7.96 11.83
CA MET A 209 -18.44 8.75 11.19
C MET A 209 -19.54 7.88 10.54
N LYS A 210 -19.26 6.62 10.17
CA LYS A 210 -20.28 5.67 9.66
C LYS A 210 -21.07 4.96 10.75
N MET A 211 -20.53 4.86 11.97
CA MET A 211 -21.22 4.29 13.13
C MET A 211 -22.52 5.04 13.47
N THR A 212 -23.48 4.31 14.03
CA THR A 212 -24.69 4.87 14.65
C THR A 212 -24.34 5.71 15.89
N PRO A 213 -25.22 6.61 16.37
CA PRO A 213 -24.99 7.37 17.60
C PRO A 213 -24.63 6.48 18.81
N GLU A 214 -25.30 5.35 18.96
CA GLU A 214 -25.13 4.38 20.04
C GLU A 214 -23.78 3.65 19.93
N GLU A 215 -23.38 3.24 18.72
CA GLU A 215 -22.04 2.65 18.48
C GLU A 215 -20.92 3.68 18.73
N ARG A 216 -21.13 4.96 18.40
CA ARG A 216 -20.16 6.02 18.70
C ARG A 216 -20.02 6.24 20.22
N GLU A 217 -21.12 6.22 20.96
CA GLU A 217 -21.08 6.28 22.43
C GLU A 217 -20.29 5.10 23.01
N GLN A 218 -20.57 3.87 22.54
CA GLN A 218 -19.81 2.68 22.94
C GLN A 218 -18.32 2.77 22.58
N ALA A 219 -17.99 3.29 21.39
CA ALA A 219 -16.60 3.48 20.96
C ALA A 219 -15.87 4.53 21.82
N LEU A 220 -16.54 5.62 22.22
CA LEU A 220 -15.99 6.61 23.15
C LEU A 220 -15.77 6.03 24.55
N MET A 221 -16.74 5.27 25.08
CA MET A 221 -16.61 4.60 26.38
C MET A 221 -15.49 3.54 26.37
N ALA A 222 -15.35 2.78 25.28
CA ALA A 222 -14.23 1.86 25.09
C ALA A 222 -12.89 2.59 25.01
N SER A 223 -12.83 3.79 24.40
CA SER A 223 -11.64 4.63 24.35
C SER A 223 -11.25 5.17 25.74
N LEU A 224 -12.22 5.52 26.58
CA LEU A 224 -11.97 5.92 27.98
C LEU A 224 -11.42 4.73 28.80
N ASN A 225 -12.06 3.56 28.73
CA ASN A 225 -11.57 2.35 29.39
C ASN A 225 -10.17 1.94 28.90
N LEU A 226 -9.86 2.19 27.63
CA LEU A 226 -8.51 1.99 27.09
C LEU A 226 -7.53 2.99 27.73
N MET A 227 -7.89 4.27 27.87
CA MET A 227 -7.05 5.27 28.53
C MET A 227 -6.76 4.91 30.00
N ASP A 228 -7.73 4.36 30.74
CA ASP A 228 -7.50 3.87 32.11
C ASP A 228 -6.55 2.67 32.16
N SER A 229 -6.45 1.89 31.09
CA SER A 229 -5.49 0.78 30.96
C SER A 229 -4.08 1.21 30.50
N ILE A 230 -3.92 2.46 30.05
CA ILE A 230 -2.63 3.02 29.65
C ILE A 230 -1.81 3.33 30.91
N GLY A 231 -0.75 2.56 31.14
CA GLY A 231 0.14 2.76 32.28
C GLY A 231 0.82 4.14 32.28
N PRO A 232 1.19 4.67 33.46
CA PRO A 232 1.71 6.04 33.62
C PRO A 232 2.98 6.31 32.80
N GLU A 233 3.78 5.27 32.54
CA GLU A 233 4.96 5.33 31.66
C GLU A 233 4.65 5.85 30.25
N TYR A 234 3.52 5.44 29.67
CA TYR A 234 3.13 5.90 28.34
C TYR A 234 2.71 7.38 28.37
N MET A 235 1.94 7.79 29.39
CA MET A 235 1.54 9.19 29.53
C MET A 235 2.77 10.09 29.78
N SER A 236 3.73 9.62 30.57
CA SER A 236 5.04 10.27 30.76
C SER A 236 5.81 10.37 29.45
N SER A 237 5.86 9.29 28.65
CA SER A 237 6.50 9.30 27.33
C SER A 237 5.85 10.27 26.33
N VAL A 238 4.51 10.36 26.33
CA VAL A 238 3.76 11.35 25.52
C VAL A 238 4.06 12.76 25.99
N MET A 239 4.01 13.04 27.29
CA MET A 239 4.34 14.37 27.83
C MET A 239 5.80 14.76 27.57
N GLN A 240 6.75 13.84 27.75
CA GLN A 240 8.15 14.05 27.41
C GLN A 240 8.32 14.33 25.91
N THR A 241 7.59 13.61 25.04
CA THR A 241 7.60 13.86 23.59
C THR A 241 7.06 15.26 23.26
N LEU A 242 6.01 15.71 23.94
CA LEU A 242 5.48 17.07 23.77
C LEU A 242 6.47 18.13 24.28
N MET A 243 7.07 17.95 25.46
CA MET A 243 8.03 18.90 26.05
C MET A 243 9.36 18.96 25.30
N THR A 244 9.80 17.87 24.66
CA THR A 244 11.01 17.81 23.83
C THR A 244 10.75 18.09 22.34
N SER A 245 9.48 18.26 21.94
CA SER A 245 9.14 18.64 20.58
C SER A 245 9.66 20.02 20.23
N ASN A 246 10.02 20.22 18.96
CA ASN A 246 10.46 21.51 18.44
C ASN A 246 9.41 22.60 18.76
N PRO A 247 9.78 23.74 19.38
CA PRO A 247 8.83 24.78 19.78
C PRO A 247 8.05 25.38 18.60
N ASP A 248 8.63 25.41 17.40
CA ASP A 248 7.93 25.87 16.19
C ASP A 248 7.00 24.79 15.60
N ALA A 249 7.17 23.51 15.96
CA ALA A 249 6.15 22.49 15.73
C ALA A 249 4.97 22.67 16.70
N LEU A 250 5.24 22.88 18.00
CA LEU A 250 4.21 23.16 19.01
C LEU A 250 3.40 24.43 18.65
N LYS A 251 4.05 25.54 18.32
CA LYS A 251 3.38 26.76 17.83
C LYS A 251 2.47 26.47 16.63
N ARG A 252 2.93 25.69 15.64
CA ARG A 252 2.11 25.31 14.47
C ARG A 252 0.90 24.45 14.84
N ILE A 253 1.04 23.53 15.80
CA ILE A 253 -0.07 22.72 16.33
C ILE A 253 -1.09 23.62 17.03
N VAL A 254 -0.65 24.48 17.95
CA VAL A 254 -1.52 25.41 18.69
C VAL A 254 -2.21 26.40 17.75
N SER A 255 -1.49 26.99 16.80
CA SER A 255 -2.08 27.88 15.79
C SER A 255 -3.15 27.17 14.95
N ARG A 256 -2.93 25.92 14.53
CA ARG A 256 -3.92 25.13 13.78
C ARG A 256 -5.15 24.77 14.63
N GLN A 257 -4.96 24.40 15.89
CA GLN A 257 -6.09 24.16 16.83
C GLN A 257 -6.90 25.45 17.04
N THR A 258 -6.20 26.58 17.19
CA THR A 258 -6.80 27.91 17.34
C THR A 258 -7.60 28.29 16.09
N GLU A 259 -7.01 28.16 14.90
CA GLU A 259 -7.67 28.38 13.61
C GLU A 259 -8.92 27.51 13.44
N TYR A 260 -8.85 26.22 13.80
CA TYR A 260 -10.02 25.33 13.79
C TYR A 260 -11.14 25.84 14.70
N MET A 261 -10.82 26.31 15.91
CA MET A 261 -11.81 26.94 16.81
C MET A 261 -12.42 28.22 16.24
N PHE A 262 -11.63 29.05 15.54
CA PHE A 262 -12.14 30.27 14.92
C PHE A 262 -12.95 30.03 13.63
N ASN A 263 -12.71 28.91 12.93
CA ASN A 263 -13.46 28.50 11.75
C ASN A 263 -14.71 27.63 12.07
N MET A 264 -14.86 27.12 13.30
CA MET A 264 -16.09 26.43 13.72
C MET A 264 -17.31 27.38 13.73
N PRO A 265 -18.50 26.92 13.29
CA PRO A 265 -19.76 27.65 13.45
C PRO A 265 -19.97 28.16 14.89
N ALA A 266 -20.56 29.36 15.03
CA ALA A 266 -20.71 30.02 16.32
C ALA A 266 -21.50 29.18 17.35
N GLU A 267 -22.47 28.38 16.88
CA GLU A 267 -23.22 27.44 17.71
C GLU A 267 -22.35 26.31 18.26
N GLN A 268 -21.60 25.62 17.39
CA GLN A 268 -20.69 24.53 17.80
C GLN A 268 -19.61 25.04 18.77
N ARG A 269 -19.09 26.25 18.53
CA ARG A 269 -18.13 26.92 19.42
C ARG A 269 -18.72 27.21 20.80
N ARG A 270 -19.97 27.70 20.86
CA ARG A 270 -20.70 27.91 22.13
C ARG A 270 -20.97 26.59 22.85
N ALA A 271 -21.34 25.53 22.12
CA ALA A 271 -21.55 24.21 22.69
C ALA A 271 -20.26 23.64 23.31
N LEU A 272 -19.12 23.77 22.62
CA LEU A 272 -17.80 23.36 23.13
C LEU A 272 -17.40 24.15 24.40
N ILE A 273 -17.59 25.47 24.40
CA ILE A 273 -17.34 26.31 25.59
C ILE A 273 -18.24 25.88 26.75
N LYS A 274 -19.53 25.66 26.50
CA LYS A 274 -20.48 25.19 27.52
C LYS A 274 -20.08 23.82 28.08
N MET A 275 -19.65 22.88 27.23
CA MET A 275 -19.16 21.56 27.65
C MET A 275 -17.94 21.68 28.57
N ASN A 276 -16.96 22.52 28.20
CA ASN A 276 -15.79 22.79 29.04
C ASN A 276 -16.14 23.48 30.37
N MET A 277 -17.13 24.36 30.40
CA MET A 277 -17.63 24.92 31.66
C MET A 277 -18.32 23.85 32.53
N GLN A 278 -19.10 22.94 31.91
CA GLN A 278 -19.78 21.86 32.63
C GLN A 278 -18.79 20.86 33.23
N SER A 279 -17.72 20.48 32.53
CA SER A 279 -16.68 19.60 33.08
C SER A 279 -15.90 20.23 34.25
N MET A 280 -15.75 21.56 34.28
CA MET A 280 -15.23 22.26 35.48
C MET A 280 -16.23 22.25 36.65
N THR A 281 -17.55 22.25 36.40
CA THR A 281 -18.53 22.18 37.50
C THR A 281 -18.51 20.84 38.22
N THR A 282 -18.23 19.74 37.52
CA THR A 282 -18.16 18.37 38.06
C THR A 282 -16.91 18.07 38.92
N LEU A 283 -15.93 18.97 38.95
CA LEU A 283 -14.75 18.82 39.82
C LEU A 283 -15.15 18.89 41.32
N THR A 284 -14.53 18.08 42.16
CA THR A 284 -14.75 18.15 43.62
C THR A 284 -14.18 19.46 44.20
N PRO A 285 -14.58 19.88 45.42
CA PRO A 285 -13.99 21.04 46.09
C PRO A 285 -12.46 20.95 46.22
N GLU A 286 -11.94 19.77 46.52
CA GLU A 286 -10.50 19.51 46.67
C GLU A 286 -9.77 19.67 45.32
N GLN A 287 -10.33 19.13 44.23
CA GLN A 287 -9.78 19.30 42.89
C GLN A 287 -9.79 20.76 42.44
N LYS A 288 -10.84 21.52 42.80
CA LYS A 288 -10.93 22.96 42.53
C LYS A 288 -9.87 23.75 43.31
N GLN A 289 -9.63 23.40 44.58
CA GLN A 289 -8.57 24.04 45.37
C GLN A 289 -7.17 23.72 44.81
N MET A 290 -6.89 22.45 44.49
CA MET A 290 -5.61 22.04 43.90
C MET A 290 -5.29 22.80 42.60
N LEU A 291 -6.27 22.92 41.70
CA LEU A 291 -6.11 23.72 40.47
C LEU A 291 -5.91 25.22 40.72
N GLN A 292 -6.47 25.78 41.79
CA GLN A 292 -6.23 27.18 42.17
C GLN A 292 -4.82 27.38 42.73
N GLU A 293 -4.30 26.43 43.49
CA GLU A 293 -2.94 26.43 44.02
C GLU A 293 -1.91 26.26 42.89
N ASP A 294 -2.12 25.31 41.97
CA ASP A 294 -1.29 25.12 40.77
C ASP A 294 -1.27 26.37 39.87
N ALA A 295 -2.45 26.95 39.58
CA ALA A 295 -2.55 28.16 38.76
C ALA A 295 -1.82 29.36 39.40
N LYS A 296 -1.86 29.47 40.74
CA LYS A 296 -1.12 30.49 41.48
C LYS A 296 0.40 30.27 41.38
N ALA A 297 0.87 29.03 41.53
CA ALA A 297 2.28 28.69 41.38
C ALA A 297 2.82 29.02 39.98
N VAL A 298 2.08 28.66 38.92
CA VAL A 298 2.46 28.98 37.52
C VAL A 298 2.50 30.49 37.27
N MET A 299 1.54 31.25 37.82
CA MET A 299 1.53 32.71 37.70
C MET A 299 2.72 33.37 38.44
N GLU A 300 3.09 32.85 39.61
CA GLU A 300 4.29 33.29 40.34
C GLU A 300 5.58 32.95 39.57
N GLU A 301 5.66 31.76 38.96
CA GLU A 301 6.80 31.39 38.11
C GLU A 301 6.93 32.28 36.87
N MET A 302 5.84 32.53 36.12
CA MET A 302 5.84 33.41 34.95
C MET A 302 6.27 34.85 35.28
N ASN A 303 5.89 35.34 36.45
CA ASN A 303 6.29 36.65 36.96
C ASN A 303 7.80 36.66 37.31
N ASN A 304 8.29 35.61 37.99
CA ASN A 304 9.70 35.46 38.34
C ASN A 304 10.63 35.27 37.13
N GLN A 305 10.15 34.65 36.06
CA GLN A 305 10.89 34.48 34.80
C GLN A 305 10.92 35.76 33.93
N GLY A 306 10.26 36.86 34.34
CA GLY A 306 10.26 38.13 33.60
C GLY A 306 9.50 38.08 32.26
N VAL A 307 8.67 37.05 32.05
CA VAL A 307 7.91 36.84 30.79
C VAL A 307 6.77 37.87 30.64
N ILE A 308 6.34 38.47 31.75
CA ILE A 308 5.36 39.56 31.77
C ILE A 308 6.05 40.87 32.14
N THR A 309 6.82 41.44 31.21
CA THR A 309 7.11 42.87 31.28
C THR A 309 5.81 43.63 31.01
N ALA A 310 5.41 44.48 31.96
CA ALA A 310 4.20 45.27 31.82
C ALA A 310 4.28 46.15 30.55
N PRO A 311 3.25 46.18 29.69
CA PRO A 311 3.27 46.98 28.48
C PRO A 311 3.16 48.47 28.82
N GLY A 312 4.30 49.13 28.94
CA GLY A 312 4.41 50.59 29.05
C GLY A 312 4.60 51.13 30.48
N GLN A 313 5.86 51.32 30.85
CA GLN A 313 6.33 52.57 31.47
C GLN A 313 7.47 53.13 30.60
#